data_AF-A0A358SVW9-F1
#
_entry.id   AF-A0A358SVW9-F1
#
_cell.length_a   1.000
_cell.length_b   1.000
_cell.length_c   1.000
_cell.angle_alpha   90.00
_cell.angle_beta   90.00
_cell.angle_gamma   90.00
#
_symmetry.space_group_name_H-M   'P 1'
#
loop_
_entity.id
_entity.type
_entity.pdbx_description
1 polymer ?
#
loop_
_entity_poly.entity_id
_entity_poly.type
_entity_poly.pdbx_seq_one_letter_code
_entity_poly.pdbx_strand_id
1 'polypeptide(L)'
;MPHPRSPADLVMAPVLISVERNLALVRESEDLEFALALELDDDGSWYRTPAERARRIQRVATRDVDLHGWEANPTPDLQGLEIAHRGYSVSLMLGKRLADYVAGAAEPAR
;
A
#
# COMPACT_ATOMS: atom_id res chain seq x y z
N MET A 1 28.72 -3.66 -10.93
CA MET A 1 27.78 -3.71 -9.78
C MET A 1 27.11 -2.35 -9.64
N PRO A 2 25.78 -2.28 -9.46
CA PRO A 2 25.11 -1.00 -9.25
C PRO A 2 25.54 -0.48 -7.88
N HIS A 3 26.22 0.66 -7.87
CA HIS A 3 26.56 1.35 -6.64
C HIS A 3 25.37 2.24 -6.24
N PRO A 4 24.99 2.27 -4.95
CA PRO A 4 23.99 3.21 -4.47
C PRO A 4 24.44 4.63 -4.79
N ARG A 5 23.60 5.38 -5.50
CA ARG A 5 23.86 6.74 -5.96
C ARG A 5 23.46 7.80 -4.93
N SER A 6 22.76 7.40 -3.87
CA SER A 6 22.38 8.25 -2.74
C SER A 6 22.20 7.46 -1.43
N PRO A 7 22.22 8.10 -0.25
CA PRO A 7 21.87 7.46 1.02
C PRO A 7 20.45 6.87 1.03
N ALA A 8 19.51 7.49 0.30
CA ALA A 8 18.16 6.96 0.17
C ALA A 8 18.12 5.62 -0.59
N ASP A 9 19.10 5.33 -1.45
CA ASP A 9 19.19 4.03 -2.13
C ASP A 9 19.57 2.90 -1.16
N LEU A 10 20.18 3.24 -0.02
CA LEU A 10 20.55 2.27 1.03
C LEU A 10 19.36 1.89 1.92
N VAL A 11 18.33 2.74 2.00
CA VAL A 11 17.17 2.54 2.90
C VAL A 11 15.97 1.93 2.19
N MET A 12 16.07 1.61 0.90
CA MET A 12 15.00 0.98 0.12
C MET A 12 14.46 -0.29 0.78
N ALA A 13 15.34 -1.20 1.22
CA ALA A 13 14.90 -2.46 1.82
C ALA A 13 14.11 -2.24 3.13
N PRO A 14 14.58 -1.44 4.11
CA PRO A 14 13.78 -1.06 5.27
C PRO A 14 12.41 -0.44 4.95
N VAL A 15 12.33 0.43 3.93
CA VAL A 15 11.07 1.03 3.48
C VAL A 15 10.12 -0.04 2.96
N LEU A 16 10.58 -0.90 2.04
CA LEU A 16 9.77 -1.97 1.47
C LEU A 16 9.27 -2.95 2.53
N ILE A 17 10.13 -3.30 3.51
CA ILE A 17 9.75 -4.19 4.61
C ILE A 17 8.64 -3.57 5.46
N SER A 18 8.75 -2.28 5.79
CA SER A 18 7.74 -1.58 6.61
C SER A 18 6.41 -1.47 5.88
N VAL A 19 6.44 -1.12 4.59
CA VAL A 19 5.25 -1.04 3.74
C VAL A 19 4.56 -2.41 3.61
N GLU A 20 5.33 -3.46 3.31
CA GLU A 20 4.76 -4.81 3.18
C GLU A 20 4.20 -5.32 4.50
N ARG A 21 4.83 -4.98 5.64
CA ARG A 21 4.30 -5.33 6.96
C ARG A 21 2.93 -4.72 7.19
N ASN A 22 2.74 -3.44 6.88
CA ASN A 22 1.44 -2.79 7.03
C ASN A 22 0.39 -3.39 6.10
N LEU A 23 0.76 -3.70 4.85
CA LEU A 23 -0.13 -4.41 3.92
C LEU A 23 -0.53 -5.79 4.44
N ALA A 24 0.42 -6.54 5.01
CA ALA A 24 0.16 -7.86 5.58
C ALA A 24 -0.85 -7.79 6.74
N LEU A 25 -0.71 -6.82 7.65
CA LEU A 25 -1.61 -6.64 8.80
C LEU A 25 -3.08 -6.55 8.37
N VAL A 26 -3.39 -5.73 7.36
CA VAL A 26 -4.78 -5.58 6.89
C VAL A 26 -5.21 -6.74 5.99
N ARG A 27 -4.30 -7.29 5.18
CA ARG A 27 -4.57 -8.43 4.30
C ARG A 27 -4.91 -9.69 5.10
N GLU A 28 -4.32 -9.87 6.27
CA GLU A 28 -4.52 -11.02 7.15
C GLU A 28 -5.70 -10.84 8.12
N SER A 29 -6.29 -9.64 8.20
CA SER A 29 -7.50 -9.39 9.00
C SER A 29 -8.70 -10.17 8.48
N GLU A 30 -9.50 -10.72 9.38
CA GLU A 30 -10.78 -11.39 9.08
C GLU A 30 -11.76 -10.42 8.41
N ASP A 31 -11.89 -9.22 8.95
CA ASP A 31 -12.65 -8.10 8.40
C ASP A 31 -11.68 -7.03 7.89
N LEU A 32 -11.53 -6.97 6.57
CA LEU A 32 -10.66 -6.01 5.91
C LEU A 32 -11.20 -4.58 6.02
N GLU A 33 -12.50 -4.39 5.86
CA GLU A 33 -13.11 -3.05 5.86
C GLU A 33 -12.97 -2.40 7.23
N PHE A 34 -13.25 -3.19 8.28
CA PHE A 34 -13.07 -2.78 9.65
C PHE A 34 -11.59 -2.49 9.98
N ALA A 35 -10.67 -3.35 9.55
CA ALA A 35 -9.24 -3.13 9.78
C ALA A 35 -8.76 -1.83 9.12
N LEU A 36 -9.16 -1.56 7.87
CA LEU A 36 -8.81 -0.31 7.19
C LEU A 36 -9.37 0.91 7.92
N ALA A 37 -10.63 0.86 8.35
CA ALA A 37 -11.28 1.94 9.10
C ALA A 37 -10.57 2.20 10.44
N LEU A 38 -10.21 1.15 11.16
CA LEU A 38 -9.50 1.23 12.43
C LEU A 38 -8.09 1.82 12.27
N GLU A 39 -7.35 1.37 11.25
CA GLU A 39 -5.98 1.82 11.00
C GLU A 39 -5.91 3.29 10.55
N LEU A 40 -6.93 3.77 9.84
CA LEU A 40 -6.95 5.12 9.28
C LEU A 40 -7.80 6.14 10.03
N ASP A 41 -8.52 5.69 11.07
CA ASP A 41 -9.56 6.45 11.76
C ASP A 41 -10.52 7.11 10.75
N ASP A 42 -11.01 6.31 9.81
CA ASP A 42 -11.86 6.77 8.70
C ASP A 42 -13.10 5.90 8.45
N ASP A 43 -14.00 6.41 7.61
CA ASP A 43 -15.20 5.70 7.17
C ASP A 43 -15.02 5.20 5.73
N GLY A 44 -15.16 3.87 5.56
CA GLY A 44 -15.04 3.20 4.26
C GLY A 44 -16.00 3.71 3.19
N SER A 45 -17.16 4.27 3.59
CA SER A 45 -18.16 4.83 2.68
C SER A 45 -17.69 6.04 1.88
N TRP A 46 -16.54 6.62 2.26
CA TRP A 46 -15.90 7.71 1.52
C TRP A 46 -15.21 7.23 0.23
N TYR A 47 -14.91 5.94 0.09
CA TYR A 47 -14.12 5.38 -1.01
C TYR A 47 -14.98 4.62 -2.02
N ARG A 48 -15.48 5.33 -3.03
CA ARG A 48 -16.50 4.82 -3.96
C ARG A 48 -15.90 4.23 -5.24
N THR A 49 -14.71 4.69 -5.60
CA THR A 49 -14.02 4.26 -6.83
C THR A 49 -12.82 3.36 -6.52
N PRO A 50 -12.40 2.51 -7.47
CA PRO A 50 -11.17 1.74 -7.33
C PRO A 50 -9.94 2.61 -7.04
N ALA A 51 -9.84 3.78 -7.68
CA ALA A 51 -8.72 4.69 -7.43
C ALA A 51 -8.72 5.25 -6.00
N GLU A 52 -9.89 5.59 -5.46
CA GLU A 52 -10.03 6.02 -4.06
C GLU A 52 -9.66 4.90 -3.09
N ARG A 53 -10.13 3.66 -3.34
CA ARG A 53 -9.76 2.50 -2.53
C ARG A 53 -8.27 2.18 -2.61
N ALA A 54 -7.65 2.28 -3.78
CA ALA A 54 -6.20 2.11 -3.93
C ALA A 54 -5.41 3.16 -3.16
N ARG A 55 -5.88 4.42 -3.13
CA ARG A 55 -5.30 5.48 -2.27
C ARG A 55 -5.51 5.20 -0.78
N ARG A 56 -6.63 4.59 -0.39
CA ARG A 56 -6.83 4.15 1.00
C ARG A 56 -5.82 3.07 1.40
N ILE A 57 -5.60 2.08 0.53
CA ILE A 57 -4.56 1.06 0.73
C ILE A 57 -3.17 1.70 0.82
N GLN A 58 -2.84 2.64 -0.07
CA GLN A 58 -1.59 3.41 -0.01
C GLN A 58 -1.42 4.10 1.35
N ARG A 59 -2.46 4.78 1.86
CA ARG A 59 -2.41 5.46 3.18
C ARG A 59 -2.09 4.50 4.32
N VAL A 60 -2.72 3.32 4.36
CA VAL A 60 -2.40 2.29 5.37
C VAL A 60 -0.98 1.78 5.19
N ALA A 61 -0.60 1.46 3.95
CA ALA A 61 0.70 0.90 3.65
C ALA A 61 1.85 1.83 4.08
N THR A 62 1.65 3.14 4.04
CA THR A 62 2.64 4.14 4.46
C THR A 62 2.43 4.69 5.88
N ARG A 63 1.44 4.17 6.63
CA ARG A 63 1.16 4.64 7.99
C ARG A 63 2.36 4.35 8.91
N ASP A 64 2.83 5.37 9.62
CA ASP A 64 3.98 5.28 10.54
C ASP A 64 5.28 4.78 9.88
N VAL A 65 5.40 4.94 8.55
CA VAL A 65 6.61 4.62 7.78
C VAL A 65 7.33 5.91 7.42
N ASP A 66 8.59 6.06 7.84
CA ASP A 66 9.48 7.07 7.27
C ASP A 66 9.94 6.59 5.89
N LEU A 67 9.40 7.20 4.84
CA LEU A 67 9.73 6.85 3.46
C LEU A 67 11.12 7.35 3.05
N HIS A 68 11.82 8.17 3.84
CA HIS A 68 13.17 8.64 3.54
C HIS A 68 13.34 9.23 2.13
N GLY A 69 12.34 9.97 1.65
CA GLY A 69 12.33 10.59 0.31
C GLY A 69 11.89 9.65 -0.81
N TRP A 70 11.52 8.40 -0.51
CA TRP A 70 10.78 7.54 -1.43
C TRP A 70 9.32 7.98 -1.50
N GLU A 71 8.70 7.76 -2.66
CA GLU A 71 7.29 7.99 -2.89
C GLU A 71 6.59 6.65 -3.06
N ALA A 72 5.43 6.48 -2.44
CA ALA A 72 4.56 5.34 -2.66
C ALA A 72 3.34 5.82 -3.44
N ASN A 73 3.01 5.20 -4.58
CA ASN A 73 1.84 5.54 -5.39
C ASN A 73 1.16 4.25 -5.88
N PRO A 74 -0.18 4.22 -6.03
CA PRO A 74 -0.85 3.12 -6.71
C PRO A 74 -0.30 2.93 -8.13
N THR A 75 -0.09 1.67 -8.52
CA THR A 75 0.28 1.34 -9.90
C THR A 75 -0.88 1.70 -10.86
N PRO A 76 -0.62 1.95 -12.16
CA PRO A 76 -1.66 2.34 -13.11
C PRO A 76 -2.81 1.32 -13.26
N ASP A 77 -2.52 0.04 -13.06
CA ASP A 77 -3.51 -1.06 -13.07
C ASP A 77 -4.24 -1.25 -11.72
N LEU A 78 -3.86 -0.46 -10.71
CA LEU A 78 -4.36 -0.50 -9.33
C LEU A 78 -4.17 -1.86 -8.62
N GLN A 79 -3.25 -2.69 -9.12
CA GLN A 79 -2.93 -4.01 -8.54
C GLN A 79 -1.78 -3.98 -7.53
N GLY A 80 -1.11 -2.84 -7.39
CA GLY A 80 0.08 -2.69 -6.58
C GLY A 80 0.32 -1.27 -6.07
N LEU A 81 1.41 -1.14 -5.32
CA LEU A 81 2.03 0.14 -4.96
C LEU A 81 3.43 0.20 -5.60
N GLU A 82 3.67 1.22 -6.39
CA GLU A 82 5.01 1.58 -6.85
C GLU A 82 5.70 2.42 -5.76
N ILE A 83 6.86 1.95 -5.32
CA ILE A 83 7.76 2.65 -4.41
C ILE A 83 8.94 3.17 -5.22
N ALA A 84 9.04 4.50 -5.38
CA ALA A 84 9.97 5.12 -6.31
C ALA A 84 10.86 6.20 -5.66
N HIS A 85 12.11 6.29 -6.11
CA HIS A 85 13.04 7.37 -5.78
C HIS A 85 14.08 7.55 -6.90
N ARG A 86 14.22 8.78 -7.41
CA ARG A 86 15.27 9.22 -8.35
C ARG A 86 15.61 8.23 -9.49
N GLY A 87 14.58 7.70 -10.15
CA GLY A 87 14.70 6.81 -11.30
C GLY A 87 14.85 5.33 -10.97
N TYR A 88 14.72 4.95 -9.70
CA TYR A 88 14.49 3.57 -9.27
C TYR A 88 13.03 3.42 -8.87
N SER A 89 12.39 2.33 -9.30
CA SER A 89 11.09 1.94 -8.79
C SER A 89 11.01 0.45 -8.54
N VAL A 90 10.24 0.08 -7.51
CA VAL A 90 9.91 -1.29 -7.16
C VAL A 90 8.42 -1.35 -6.90
N SER A 91 7.74 -2.33 -7.48
CA SER A 91 6.31 -2.52 -7.26
C SER A 91 6.04 -3.62 -6.24
N LEU A 92 5.26 -3.30 -5.22
CA LEU A 92 4.68 -4.27 -4.28
C LEU A 92 3.28 -4.63 -4.75
N MET A 93 3.02 -5.92 -4.96
CA MET A 93 1.70 -6.39 -5.40
C MET A 93 0.76 -6.55 -4.21
N LEU A 94 -0.47 -6.07 -4.36
CA LEU A 94 -1.47 -6.10 -3.28
C LEU A 94 -1.92 -7.53 -2.92
N GLY A 95 -1.77 -8.46 -3.86
CA GLY A 95 -2.34 -9.80 -3.76
C GLY A 95 -3.87 -9.79 -3.89
N LYS A 96 -4.47 -10.97 -4.03
CA LYS A 96 -5.87 -11.12 -4.44
C LYS A 96 -6.86 -10.37 -3.53
N ARG A 97 -6.78 -10.52 -2.20
CA ARG A 97 -7.76 -9.95 -1.28
C ARG A 97 -7.83 -8.42 -1.34
N LEU A 98 -6.68 -7.76 -1.35
CA LEU A 98 -6.61 -6.30 -1.42
C LEU A 98 -6.93 -5.79 -2.83
N ALA A 99 -6.54 -6.53 -3.88
CA ALA A 99 -6.93 -6.22 -5.25
C ALA A 99 -8.44 -6.35 -5.47
N ASP A 100 -9.08 -7.39 -4.93
CA ASP A 100 -10.54 -7.59 -4.98
C ASP A 100 -11.25 -6.46 -4.22
N TYR A 101 -10.72 -6.03 -3.07
CA TYR A 101 -11.20 -4.84 -2.36
C TYR A 101 -11.15 -3.58 -3.23
N VAL A 102 -9.99 -3.30 -3.84
CA VAL A 102 -9.81 -2.15 -4.73
C VAL A 102 -10.82 -2.20 -5.89
N ALA A 103 -10.98 -3.36 -6.53
CA ALA A 103 -11.95 -3.57 -7.59
C ALA A 103 -13.42 -3.40 -7.13
N GLY A 104 -13.70 -3.46 -5.82
CA GLY A 104 -15.05 -3.49 -5.28
C GLY A 104 -15.71 -4.86 -5.38
N ALA A 105 -14.90 -5.91 -5.54
CA ALA A 105 -15.32 -7.31 -5.61
C ALA A 105 -15.24 -8.02 -4.24
N ALA A 106 -14.81 -7.32 -3.18
CA ALA A 106 -14.82 -7.86 -1.83
C ALA A 106 -16.25 -8.24 -1.41
N GLU A 107 -16.47 -9.52 -1.09
CA GLU A 107 -17.76 -9.98 -0.59
C GLU A 107 -18.15 -9.22 0.68
N PRO A 108 -19.44 -8.87 0.85
CA PRO A 108 -19.91 -8.31 2.10
C PRO A 108 -19.61 -9.29 3.24
N ALA A 109 -19.05 -8.79 4.34
CA ALA A 109 -18.85 -9.55 5.56
C ALA A 109 -20.15 -10.27 5.94
N ARG A 110 -20.06 -11.57 6.20
CA ARG A 110 -21.18 -12.40 6.70
C ARG A 110 -21.34 -12.25 8.20
#